data_AF-W2ILY7-F1
#
_entry.id   AF-W2ILY7-F1
#
_cell.length_a   1.000
_cell.length_b   1.000
_cell.length_c   1.000
_cell.angle_alpha   90.00
_cell.angle_beta   90.00
_cell.angle_gamma   90.00
#
_symmetry.space_group_name_H-M   'P 1'
#
loop_
_entity.id
_entity.type
_entity.pdbx_description
1 polymer ?
#
loop_
_entity_poly.entity_id
_entity_poly.type
_entity_poly.pdbx_seq_one_letter_code
_entity_poly.pdbx_strand_id
1 'polypeptide(L)'
;MQFEPPTKQADVTVNIADGDNSTQGVDSNGIITGRWKTGLFGFTDSIVPNGVMSCCCPGLVVAQISARLGLMPFYHVLGIFGGLYLLALVSVSTHSGFFDFLFWLCAVISVLCMMRLRWRIRTLFSIPGSHAEDAAFSFCCGCCSIAQMASHVESYEPGTFAFAPRATLPGYSFS
;
A
#
# COMPACT_ATOMS: atom_id res chain seq x y z
N MET A 1 -47.71 8.56 18.93
CA MET A 1 -46.50 9.34 19.26
C MET A 1 -45.62 9.29 18.03
N GLN A 2 -45.48 10.42 17.35
CA GLN A 2 -44.83 10.54 16.04
C GLN A 2 -43.35 10.83 16.30
N PHE A 3 -42.46 9.98 15.79
CA PHE A 3 -41.02 10.14 15.96
C PHE A 3 -40.53 11.19 14.95
N GLU A 4 -40.06 12.33 15.45
CA GLU A 4 -39.48 13.39 14.64
C GLU A 4 -37.95 13.27 14.70
N PRO A 5 -37.24 13.19 13.56
CA PRO A 5 -35.79 13.04 13.56
C PRO A 5 -35.11 14.38 13.92
N PRO A 6 -33.93 14.35 14.57
CA PRO A 6 -33.25 15.58 14.97
C PRO A 6 -32.67 16.33 13.76
N THR A 7 -33.30 17.45 13.43
CA THR A 7 -32.87 18.40 12.40
C THR A 7 -31.86 19.40 12.98
N LYS A 8 -30.56 19.04 13.01
CA LYS A 8 -29.41 19.95 12.90
C LYS A 8 -28.11 19.18 13.11
N GLN A 9 -27.26 19.13 12.09
CA GLN A 9 -25.83 18.96 12.32
C GLN A 9 -25.35 20.23 13.05
N ALA A 10 -25.10 20.10 14.35
CA ALA A 10 -24.24 21.06 15.03
C ALA A 10 -22.85 20.90 14.40
N ASP A 11 -22.40 21.96 13.74
CA ASP A 11 -21.04 22.14 13.25
C ASP A 11 -20.08 21.93 14.43
N VAL A 12 -19.51 20.73 14.52
CA VAL A 12 -18.41 20.46 15.44
C VAL A 12 -17.15 20.94 14.73
N THR A 13 -16.90 22.24 14.85
CA THR A 13 -15.62 22.82 14.46
C THR A 13 -14.56 22.30 15.44
N VAL A 14 -13.86 21.25 15.05
CA VAL A 14 -12.68 20.78 15.77
C VAL A 14 -11.59 21.82 15.52
N ASN A 15 -11.33 22.67 16.51
CA ASN A 15 -10.18 23.56 16.51
C ASN A 15 -8.90 22.70 16.60
N ILE A 16 -8.35 22.35 15.45
CA ILE A 16 -6.96 21.90 15.33
C ILE A 16 -6.10 23.15 15.52
N ALA A 17 -5.38 23.20 16.63
CA ALA A 17 -4.44 24.29 16.91
C ALA A 17 -3.41 24.41 15.77
N ASP A 18 -3.31 25.61 15.22
CA ASP A 18 -2.39 26.00 14.16
C ASP A 18 -0.94 25.66 14.53
N GLY A 19 -0.38 24.71 13.79
CA GLY A 19 1.03 24.39 13.72
C GLY A 19 1.39 24.12 12.27
N ASP A 20 1.92 25.15 11.62
CA ASP A 20 2.53 25.19 10.28
C ASP A 20 1.57 25.34 9.07
N ASN A 21 1.29 26.61 8.77
CA ASN A 21 0.58 27.08 7.59
C ASN A 21 1.54 27.14 6.38
N SER A 22 2.03 25.98 5.94
CA SER A 22 2.55 25.81 4.58
C SER A 22 1.46 25.11 3.76
N THR A 23 1.18 25.60 2.55
CA THR A 23 0.24 25.01 1.60
C THR A 23 0.48 23.51 1.39
N GLN A 24 -0.14 22.65 2.19
CA GLN A 24 -0.24 21.21 1.98
C GLN A 24 -1.45 20.99 1.06
N GLY A 25 -1.32 20.76 -0.24
CA GLY A 25 -0.31 19.97 -0.95
C GLY A 25 -0.98 18.70 -1.46
N VAL A 26 -2.18 18.81 -2.02
CA VAL A 26 -2.91 17.66 -2.61
C VAL A 26 -2.61 17.66 -4.10
N ASP A 27 -2.35 16.49 -4.69
CA ASP A 27 -2.12 16.38 -6.14
C ASP A 27 -3.42 16.56 -6.94
N SER A 28 -3.33 16.54 -8.27
CA SER A 28 -4.51 16.65 -9.15
C SER A 28 -5.53 15.51 -9.00
N ASN A 29 -5.16 14.44 -8.30
CA ASN A 29 -6.01 13.26 -8.07
C ASN A 29 -6.63 13.24 -6.66
N GLY A 30 -6.41 14.27 -5.84
CA GLY A 30 -6.91 14.29 -4.46
C GLY A 30 -6.01 13.56 -3.46
N ILE A 31 -4.81 13.13 -3.86
CA ILE A 31 -3.87 12.41 -2.98
C ILE A 31 -2.98 13.42 -2.25
N ILE A 32 -2.86 13.25 -0.94
CA ILE A 32 -2.03 14.09 -0.07
C ILE A 32 -0.55 13.93 -0.48
N THR A 33 0.16 15.05 -0.67
CA THR A 33 1.61 15.11 -0.92
C THR A 33 2.33 15.70 0.30
N GLY A 34 3.66 15.54 0.37
CA GLY A 34 4.48 16.04 1.48
C GLY A 34 4.44 15.19 2.75
N ARG A 35 3.49 14.25 2.87
CA ARG A 35 3.35 13.34 4.01
C ARG A 35 2.58 12.08 3.65
N TRP A 36 2.77 11.02 4.44
CA TRP A 36 1.94 9.83 4.37
C TRP A 36 0.50 10.12 4.83
N LYS A 37 -0.47 9.46 4.19
CA LYS A 37 -1.90 9.58 4.56
C LYS A 37 -2.16 9.01 5.96
N THR A 38 -1.52 7.88 6.27
CA THR A 38 -1.61 7.19 7.56
C THR A 38 -0.21 6.91 8.10
N GLY A 39 -0.10 6.72 9.41
CA GLY A 39 1.13 6.18 10.03
C GLY A 39 1.41 4.74 9.59
N LEU A 40 2.60 4.23 9.90
CA LEU A 40 3.02 2.88 9.52
C LEU A 40 2.09 1.80 10.11
N PHE A 41 1.64 1.99 11.35
CA PHE A 41 0.69 1.11 12.03
C PHE A 41 -0.78 1.57 11.88
N GLY A 42 -1.05 2.59 11.07
CA GLY A 42 -2.41 3.12 10.85
C GLY A 42 -3.32 2.19 10.05
N PHE A 43 -2.90 0.97 9.73
CA PHE A 43 -3.75 -0.04 9.10
C PHE A 43 -4.86 -0.54 10.03
N THR A 44 -4.77 -0.27 11.34
CA THR A 44 -5.79 -0.62 12.34
C THR A 44 -7.13 0.08 12.08
N ASP A 45 -7.12 1.22 11.40
CA ASP A 45 -8.34 1.97 11.07
C ASP A 45 -9.07 1.37 9.85
N SER A 46 -8.42 0.46 9.13
CA SER A 46 -8.98 -0.28 7.98
C SER A 46 -8.47 -1.72 7.98
N ILE A 47 -8.66 -2.42 9.11
CA ILE A 47 -8.27 -3.83 9.27
C ILE A 47 -8.82 -4.67 8.11
N VAL A 48 -10.07 -4.42 7.73
CA VAL A 48 -10.72 -5.02 6.56
C VAL A 48 -11.00 -3.92 5.53
N PRO A 49 -10.51 -4.04 4.27
CA PRO A 49 -9.76 -5.17 3.72
C PRO A 49 -8.22 -5.05 3.87
N ASN A 50 -7.69 -3.86 4.16
CA ASN A 50 -6.27 -3.54 3.93
C ASN A 50 -5.29 -4.26 4.87
N GLY A 51 -5.53 -4.22 6.18
CA GLY A 51 -4.65 -4.88 7.16
C GLY A 51 -4.54 -6.39 6.93
N VAL A 52 -5.68 -7.07 6.77
CA VAL A 52 -5.73 -8.52 6.52
C VAL A 52 -5.10 -8.87 5.17
N MET A 53 -5.46 -8.18 4.09
CA MET A 53 -4.89 -8.49 2.77
C MET A 53 -3.38 -8.20 2.70
N SER A 54 -2.90 -7.15 3.36
CA SER A 54 -1.46 -6.83 3.36
C SER A 54 -0.63 -7.87 4.11
N CYS A 55 -1.21 -8.52 5.14
CA CYS A 55 -0.55 -9.60 5.88
C CYS A 55 -0.68 -10.96 5.18
N CYS A 56 -1.89 -11.33 4.76
CA CYS A 56 -2.18 -12.67 4.23
C CYS A 56 -1.91 -12.80 2.73
N CYS A 57 -2.05 -11.71 1.97
CA CYS A 57 -1.92 -11.69 0.52
C CYS A 57 -1.19 -10.42 0.04
N PRO A 58 0.05 -10.17 0.49
CA PRO A 58 0.81 -8.97 0.14
C PRO A 58 0.94 -8.79 -1.38
N GLY A 59 1.04 -9.88 -2.14
CA GLY A 59 1.10 -9.84 -3.61
C GLY A 59 -0.15 -9.23 -4.27
N LEU A 60 -1.35 -9.46 -3.71
CA LEU A 60 -2.58 -8.84 -4.21
C LEU A 60 -2.56 -7.34 -3.99
N VAL A 61 -2.20 -6.91 -2.78
CA VAL A 61 -2.16 -5.48 -2.43
C VAL A 61 -1.09 -4.75 -3.23
N VAL A 62 0.09 -5.36 -3.41
CA VAL A 62 1.15 -4.80 -4.26
C VAL A 62 0.69 -4.69 -5.72
N ALA A 63 0.00 -5.71 -6.25
CA ALA A 63 -0.57 -5.65 -7.60
C ALA A 63 -1.61 -4.52 -7.74
N GLN A 64 -2.46 -4.31 -6.71
CA GLN A 64 -3.41 -3.20 -6.68
C GLN A 64 -2.70 -1.84 -6.66
N ILE A 65 -1.67 -1.67 -5.84
CA ILE A 65 -0.84 -0.45 -5.79
C ILE A 65 -0.17 -0.19 -7.15
N SER A 66 0.49 -1.21 -7.72
CA SER A 66 1.19 -1.09 -8.99
C SER A 66 0.27 -0.72 -10.14
N ALA A 67 -0.93 -1.31 -10.20
CA ALA A 67 -1.93 -0.95 -11.20
C ALA A 67 -2.47 0.48 -10.98
N ARG A 68 -2.71 0.86 -9.72
CA ARG A 68 -3.21 2.19 -9.35
C ARG A 68 -2.24 3.31 -9.75
N LEU A 69 -0.94 3.05 -9.63
CA LEU A 69 0.13 3.99 -10.02
C LEU A 69 0.60 3.85 -11.48
N GLY A 70 0.01 2.94 -12.26
CA GLY A 70 0.44 2.69 -13.64
C GLY A 70 1.85 2.14 -13.75
N LEU A 71 2.40 1.49 -12.73
CA LEU A 71 3.77 0.97 -12.73
C LEU A 71 3.88 -0.37 -13.46
N MET A 72 2.92 -1.25 -13.26
CA MET A 72 2.88 -2.58 -13.89
C MET A 72 1.44 -3.09 -13.92
N PRO A 73 1.00 -3.78 -15.00
CA PRO A 73 -0.36 -4.32 -15.06
C PRO A 73 -0.62 -5.32 -13.93
N PHE A 74 -1.85 -5.28 -13.38
CA PHE A 74 -2.26 -6.10 -12.25
C PHE A 74 -1.93 -7.58 -12.40
N TYR A 75 -2.28 -8.19 -13.53
CA TYR A 75 -2.05 -9.63 -13.77
C TYR A 75 -0.57 -10.01 -13.89
N HIS A 76 0.30 -9.07 -14.30
CA HIS A 76 1.74 -9.33 -14.36
C HIS A 76 2.33 -9.45 -12.97
N VAL A 77 2.01 -8.49 -12.08
CA VAL A 77 2.45 -8.53 -10.68
C VAL A 77 1.89 -9.77 -9.98
N LEU A 78 0.61 -10.09 -10.22
CA LEU A 78 -0.01 -11.29 -9.66
C LEU A 78 0.69 -12.58 -10.13
N GLY A 79 1.06 -12.67 -11.41
CA GLY A 79 1.81 -13.80 -11.95
C GLY A 79 3.19 -13.96 -11.30
N ILE A 80 3.91 -12.86 -11.06
CA ILE A 80 5.20 -12.86 -10.36
C ILE A 80 5.03 -13.40 -8.95
N PHE A 81 4.09 -12.88 -8.16
CA PHE A 81 3.84 -13.36 -6.81
C PHE A 81 3.33 -14.81 -6.79
N GLY A 82 2.49 -15.20 -7.75
CA GLY A 82 2.08 -16.59 -7.93
C GLY A 82 3.27 -17.52 -8.15
N GLY A 83 4.22 -17.14 -9.01
CA GLY A 83 5.46 -17.86 -9.22
C GLY A 83 6.32 -17.96 -7.97
N LEU A 84 6.42 -16.88 -7.17
CA LEU A 84 7.13 -16.88 -5.89
C LEU A 84 6.51 -17.85 -4.89
N TYR A 85 5.18 -17.89 -4.77
CA TYR A 85 4.48 -18.83 -3.90
C TYR A 85 4.64 -20.29 -4.35
N LEU A 86 4.60 -20.54 -5.66
CA LEU A 86 4.87 -21.87 -6.21
C LEU A 86 6.31 -22.32 -5.93
N LEU A 87 7.29 -21.43 -6.09
CA LEU A 87 8.69 -21.72 -5.76
C LEU A 87 8.86 -22.02 -4.27
N ALA A 88 8.20 -21.26 -3.39
CA ALA A 88 8.21 -21.52 -1.96
C ALA A 88 7.64 -22.91 -1.62
N LEU A 89 6.52 -23.28 -2.26
CA LEU A 89 5.90 -24.60 -2.08
C LEU A 89 6.83 -25.73 -2.55
N VAL A 90 7.50 -25.56 -3.69
CA VAL A 90 8.47 -26.54 -4.23
C VAL A 90 9.69 -26.67 -3.33
N SER A 91 10.24 -25.55 -2.82
CA SER A 91 11.37 -25.54 -1.88
C SER A 91 11.02 -26.32 -0.61
N VAL A 92 9.88 -26.03 0.02
CA VAL A 92 9.42 -26.73 1.23
C VAL A 92 9.13 -28.21 0.98
N SER A 93 8.58 -28.57 -0.18
CA SER A 93 8.22 -29.97 -0.47
C SER A 93 9.44 -30.82 -0.83
N THR A 94 10.43 -30.24 -1.50
CA THR A 94 11.57 -30.99 -2.07
C THR A 94 12.77 -31.02 -1.11
N HIS A 95 12.89 -30.05 -0.20
CA HIS A 95 14.05 -29.88 0.69
C HIS A 95 15.41 -29.92 -0.06
N SER A 96 15.43 -29.39 -1.28
CA SER A 96 16.62 -29.34 -2.13
C SER A 96 17.30 -27.98 -1.97
N GLY A 97 18.60 -28.01 -1.68
CA GLY A 97 19.40 -26.78 -1.51
C GLY A 97 19.37 -25.84 -2.73
N PHE A 98 19.14 -26.37 -3.94
CA PHE A 98 18.97 -25.55 -5.14
C PHE A 98 17.69 -24.70 -5.07
N PHE A 99 16.54 -25.32 -4.74
CA PHE A 99 15.27 -24.59 -4.63
C PHE A 99 15.26 -23.65 -3.43
N ASP A 100 15.90 -24.04 -2.33
CA ASP A 100 16.06 -23.19 -1.15
C ASP A 100 16.90 -21.94 -1.46
N PHE A 101 18.01 -22.11 -2.19
CA PHE A 101 18.83 -20.98 -2.66
C PHE A 101 18.02 -20.06 -3.57
N LEU A 102 17.28 -20.62 -4.54
CA LEU A 102 16.46 -19.85 -5.47
C LEU A 102 15.38 -19.06 -4.72
N PHE A 103 14.72 -19.69 -3.75
CA PHE A 103 13.70 -19.06 -2.91
C PHE A 103 14.27 -17.86 -2.14
N TRP A 104 15.41 -18.05 -1.45
CA TRP A 104 16.05 -16.95 -0.71
C TRP A 104 16.52 -15.81 -1.62
N LEU A 105 17.07 -16.13 -2.80
CA LEU A 105 17.43 -15.13 -3.80
C LEU A 105 16.21 -14.31 -4.24
N CYS A 106 15.11 -14.97 -4.58
CA CYS A 106 13.86 -14.33 -4.96
C CYS A 106 13.23 -13.52 -3.81
N ALA A 107 13.36 -13.98 -2.57
CA ALA A 107 12.90 -13.25 -1.38
C ALA A 107 13.66 -11.93 -1.20
N VAL A 108 15.00 -11.95 -1.35
CA VAL A 108 15.82 -10.72 -1.31
C VAL A 108 15.43 -9.75 -2.41
N ILE A 109 15.25 -10.24 -3.65
CA ILE A 109 14.79 -9.41 -4.78
C ILE A 109 13.42 -8.78 -4.46
N SER A 110 12.50 -9.56 -3.88
CA SER A 110 11.16 -9.07 -3.51
C SER A 110 11.23 -7.94 -2.49
N VAL A 111 12.08 -8.05 -1.46
CA VAL A 111 12.30 -6.98 -0.48
C VAL A 111 12.86 -5.71 -1.16
N LEU A 112 13.81 -5.87 -2.09
CA LEU A 112 14.36 -4.74 -2.85
C LEU A 112 13.29 -4.07 -3.72
N CYS A 113 12.42 -4.85 -4.37
CA CYS A 113 11.29 -4.33 -5.14
C CYS A 113 10.30 -3.57 -4.24
N MET A 114 10.01 -4.08 -3.04
CA MET A 114 9.15 -3.39 -2.06
C MET A 114 9.75 -2.06 -1.59
N MET A 115 11.04 -2.04 -1.30
CA MET A 115 11.76 -0.80 -0.97
C MET A 115 11.71 0.19 -2.15
N ARG A 116 11.92 -0.27 -3.38
CA ARG A 116 11.84 0.58 -4.58
C ARG A 116 10.45 1.13 -4.81
N LEU A 117 9.41 0.33 -4.58
CA LEU A 117 8.02 0.77 -4.67
C LEU A 117 7.73 1.88 -3.66
N ARG A 118 8.13 1.69 -2.40
CA ARG A 118 7.96 2.69 -1.35
C ARG A 118 8.69 3.99 -1.67
N TRP A 119 9.95 3.88 -2.09
CA TRP A 119 10.73 5.04 -2.51
C TRP A 119 10.05 5.77 -3.69
N ARG A 120 9.58 5.03 -4.71
CA ARG A 120 8.89 5.61 -5.86
C ARG A 120 7.66 6.40 -5.42
N ILE A 121 6.82 5.84 -4.56
CA ILE A 121 5.65 6.54 -4.00
C ILE A 121 6.09 7.84 -3.31
N ARG A 122 7.12 7.79 -2.45
CA ARG A 122 7.61 8.99 -1.78
C ARG A 122 8.09 10.05 -2.75
N THR A 123 8.76 9.67 -3.83
CA THR A 123 9.19 10.63 -4.86
C THR A 123 8.03 11.22 -5.64
N LEU A 124 7.00 10.42 -5.94
CA LEU A 124 5.82 10.86 -6.69
C LEU A 124 4.98 11.86 -5.88
N PHE A 125 4.85 11.63 -4.58
CA PHE A 125 4.04 12.45 -3.68
C PHE A 125 4.90 13.35 -2.77
N SER A 126 6.17 13.61 -3.13
CA SER A 126 7.08 14.52 -2.43
C SER A 126 7.19 14.27 -0.91
N ILE A 127 7.18 13.01 -0.45
CA ILE A 127 7.20 12.63 0.96
C ILE A 127 8.65 12.58 1.49
N PRO A 128 9.01 13.38 2.51
CA PRO A 128 10.39 13.53 3.01
C PRO A 128 10.88 12.32 3.80
N GLY A 129 12.15 11.94 3.62
CA GLY A 129 12.83 10.80 4.28
C GLY A 129 13.87 10.12 3.39
N SER A 130 14.31 8.91 3.72
CA SER A 130 15.54 8.32 3.15
C SER A 130 15.41 6.88 2.63
N HIS A 131 16.35 6.44 1.78
CA HIS A 131 16.39 5.04 1.31
C HIS A 131 16.62 4.04 2.44
N ALA A 132 17.39 4.42 3.46
CA ALA A 132 17.66 3.58 4.62
C ALA A 132 16.38 3.36 5.45
N GLU A 133 15.58 4.41 5.61
CA GLU A 133 14.26 4.34 6.25
C GLU A 133 13.32 3.41 5.47
N ASP A 134 13.29 3.52 4.14
CA ASP A 134 12.44 2.67 3.30
C ASP A 134 12.87 1.20 3.34
N ALA A 135 14.18 0.94 3.41
CA ALA A 135 14.73 -0.40 3.59
C ALA A 135 14.34 -0.98 4.96
N ALA A 136 14.53 -0.20 6.03
CA ALA A 136 14.21 -0.61 7.40
C ALA A 136 12.73 -0.97 7.55
N PHE A 137 11.82 -0.15 7.02
CA PHE A 137 10.38 -0.44 7.10
C PHE A 137 9.95 -1.61 6.22
N SER A 138 10.56 -1.78 5.04
CA SER A 138 10.26 -2.92 4.17
C SER A 138 10.72 -4.25 4.78
N PHE A 139 11.79 -4.24 5.58
CA PHE A 139 12.31 -5.43 6.26
C PHE A 139 11.62 -5.71 7.60
N CYS A 140 11.49 -4.71 8.49
CA CYS A 140 11.03 -4.92 9.86
C CYS A 140 9.50 -5.02 10.01
N CYS A 141 8.73 -4.35 9.16
CA CYS A 141 7.28 -4.58 9.06
C CYS A 141 6.79 -4.41 7.62
N GLY A 142 7.08 -5.40 6.77
CA GLY A 142 6.71 -5.38 5.36
C GLY A 142 5.20 -5.22 5.13
N CYS A 143 4.35 -5.93 5.89
CA CYS A 143 2.90 -5.82 5.77
C CYS A 143 2.37 -4.44 6.18
N CYS A 144 2.92 -3.83 7.25
CA CYS A 144 2.57 -2.47 7.67
C CYS A 144 2.92 -1.46 6.57
N SER A 145 4.12 -1.59 5.98
CA SER A 145 4.59 -0.73 4.90
C SER A 145 3.69 -0.85 3.67
N ILE A 146 3.30 -2.08 3.29
CA ILE A 146 2.34 -2.34 2.21
C ILE A 146 1.00 -1.68 2.51
N ALA A 147 0.47 -1.88 3.71
CA ALA A 147 -0.82 -1.31 4.10
C ALA A 147 -0.80 0.22 4.09
N GLN A 148 0.27 0.85 4.58
CA GLN A 148 0.45 2.30 4.53
C GLN A 148 0.48 2.81 3.08
N MET A 149 1.23 2.15 2.19
CA MET A 149 1.29 2.50 0.78
C MET A 149 -0.08 2.34 0.11
N ALA A 150 -0.78 1.24 0.39
CA ALA A 150 -2.11 0.95 -0.14
C ALA A 150 -3.13 2.01 0.24
N SER A 151 -3.11 2.45 1.52
CA SER A 151 -3.95 3.53 2.03
C SER A 151 -3.61 4.86 1.36
N HIS A 152 -2.32 5.15 1.20
CA HIS A 152 -1.86 6.42 0.65
C HIS A 152 -2.30 6.62 -0.80
N VAL A 153 -2.16 5.60 -1.65
CA VAL A 153 -2.57 5.68 -3.07
C VAL A 153 -4.04 5.33 -3.31
N GLU A 154 -4.77 5.03 -2.23
CA GLU A 154 -6.18 4.65 -2.26
C GLU A 154 -6.47 3.48 -3.22
N SER A 155 -5.60 2.47 -3.16
CA SER A 155 -5.64 1.29 -4.05
C SER A 155 -6.82 0.35 -3.79
N TYR A 156 -7.46 0.46 -2.62
CA TYR A 156 -8.63 -0.31 -2.20
C TYR A 156 -9.77 0.62 -1.79
N GLU A 157 -10.97 0.06 -1.66
CA GLU A 157 -12.15 0.77 -1.13
C GLU A 157 -12.43 0.33 0.32
N PRO A 158 -12.44 1.26 1.29
CA PRO A 158 -12.74 0.92 2.68
C PRO A 158 -14.11 0.23 2.82
N GLY A 159 -14.18 -0.82 3.65
CA GLY A 159 -15.41 -1.57 3.88
C GLY A 159 -15.80 -2.57 2.79
N THR A 160 -15.11 -2.59 1.64
CA THR A 160 -15.38 -3.53 0.54
C THR A 160 -14.19 -4.44 0.31
N PHE A 161 -14.41 -5.75 0.41
CA PHE A 161 -13.36 -6.74 0.09
C PHE A 161 -13.32 -7.02 -1.42
N ALA A 162 -12.57 -6.19 -2.15
CA ALA A 162 -12.42 -6.30 -3.59
C ALA A 162 -11.03 -6.84 -3.97
N PHE A 163 -11.00 -7.86 -4.83
CA PHE A 163 -9.76 -8.38 -5.43
C PHE A 163 -9.30 -7.56 -6.64
N ALA A 164 -10.26 -7.00 -7.38
CA ALA A 164 -9.97 -6.24 -8.58
C ALA A 164 -9.23 -4.92 -8.25
N PRO A 165 -8.28 -4.49 -9.09
CA PRO A 165 -7.63 -3.20 -8.92
C PRO A 165 -8.62 -2.06 -9.19
N ARG A 166 -8.47 -0.95 -8.46
CA ARG A 166 -9.10 0.31 -8.86
C ARG A 166 -8.42 0.85 -10.12
N ALA A 167 -9.12 1.72 -10.84
CA ALA A 167 -8.59 2.38 -12.03
C ALA A 167 -7.25 3.07 -11.74
N THR A 168 -6.35 3.11 -12.72
CA THR A 168 -5.10 3.87 -12.63
C THR A 168 -5.39 5.36 -12.40
N LEU A 169 -4.58 6.02 -11.58
CA LEU A 169 -4.71 7.46 -11.32
C LEU A 169 -4.53 8.27 -12.62
N PRO A 170 -5.38 9.28 -12.90
CA PRO A 170 -5.16 10.21 -14.00
C PRO A 170 -3.74 10.80 -13.99
N GLY A 171 -3.10 10.84 -15.16
CA GLY A 171 -1.71 11.27 -15.32
C GLY A 171 -0.67 10.15 -15.13
N TYR A 172 -1.10 8.95 -14.70
CA TYR A 172 -0.27 7.75 -14.68
C TYR A 172 -0.68 6.80 -15.80
N SER A 173 0.29 6.19 -16.47
CA SER A 173 0.06 5.17 -17.49
C SER A 173 1.16 4.12 -17.38
N PHE A 174 0.86 2.91 -17.87
CA PHE A 174 1.87 1.85 -17.97
C PHE A 174 2.95 2.32 -18.94
N SER A 175 4.14 2.57 -18.40
CA SER A 175 5.32 2.97 -19.16
C SER A 175 6.12 1.77 -19.65
#